data_AF-A0AAN0YQE3-F1
#
_entry.id   AF-A0AAN0YQE3-F1
#
_cell.length_a   1.000
_cell.length_b   1.000
_cell.length_c   1.000
_cell.angle_alpha   90.00
_cell.angle_beta   90.00
_cell.angle_gamma   90.00
#
_symmetry.space_group_name_H-M   'P 1'
#
loop_
_entity.id
_entity.type
_entity.pdbx_description
1 polymer ?
#
loop_
_entity_poly.entity_id
_entity_poly.type
_entity_poly.pdbx_seq_one_letter_code
_entity_poly.pdbx_strand_id
1 'polypeptide(L)' 'MGKLLRTAITKQKQFYIYKLLQTGLFPDASVLQQWTVRELRHEYEQHPLQKNRGGQRNGSESF' A
#
# COMPACT_ATOMS: atom_id res chain seq x y z
N MET A 1 -1.71 -5.91 28.26
CA MET A 1 -1.49 -5.01 27.10
C MET A 1 -2.83 -4.75 26.43
N GLY A 2 -3.26 -3.49 26.46
CA GLY A 2 -4.68 -3.09 26.38
C GLY A 2 -5.37 -3.40 25.06
N LYS A 3 -6.64 -3.81 25.16
CA LYS A 3 -7.59 -4.09 24.06
C LYS A 3 -7.56 -3.01 22.96
N LEU A 4 -7.36 -1.75 23.34
CA LEU A 4 -7.25 -0.59 22.46
C LEU A 4 -6.07 -0.66 21.47
N LEU A 5 -4.91 -1.12 21.92
CA LEU A 5 -3.71 -1.22 21.07
C LEU A 5 -3.91 -2.28 19.98
N ARG A 6 -4.54 -3.41 20.35
CA ARG A 6 -4.91 -4.46 19.40
C ARG A 6 -5.92 -3.94 18.37
N THR A 7 -6.94 -3.20 18.81
CA THR A 7 -7.92 -2.59 17.89
C THR A 7 -7.27 -1.60 16.92
N ALA A 8 -6.32 -0.78 17.38
CA ALA A 8 -5.60 0.16 16.54
C ALA A 8 -4.76 -0.56 15.46
N ILE A 9 -4.05 -1.63 15.84
CA ILE A 9 -3.25 -2.45 14.91
C ILE A 9 -4.16 -3.12 13.87
N THR A 10 -5.31 -3.67 14.29
CA THR A 10 -6.27 -4.30 13.37
C THR A 10 -6.84 -3.28 12.39
N LYS A 11 -7.23 -2.09 12.86
CA LYS A 11 -7.71 -1.01 11.98
C LYS A 11 -6.65 -0.56 10.99
N GLN A 12 -5.41 -0.43 11.44
CA GLN A 12 -4.29 -0.05 10.57
C GLN A 12 -4.04 -1.10 9.48
N LYS A 13 -4.09 -2.40 9.83
CA LYS A 13 -3.99 -3.48 8.84
C LYS A 13 -5.12 -3.42 7.81
N GLN A 14 -6.36 -3.27 8.26
CA GLN A 14 -7.53 -3.17 7.38
C GLN A 14 -7.46 -1.95 6.44
N PHE A 15 -6.93 -0.83 6.92
CA PHE A 15 -6.74 0.37 6.10
C PHE A 15 -5.83 0.10 4.88
N TYR A 16 -4.67 -0.53 5.10
CA TYR A 16 -3.75 -0.82 3.99
C TYR A 16 -4.31 -1.88 3.04
N ILE A 17 -4.97 -2.92 3.56
CA ILE A 17 -5.64 -3.94 2.72
C ILE A 17 -6.66 -3.26 1.81
N TYR A 18 -7.50 -2.38 2.35
CA TYR A 18 -8.50 -1.66 1.56
C TYR A 18 -7.86 -0.77 0.50
N LYS A 19 -6.77 -0.05 0.83
CA LYS A 19 -6.05 0.78 -0.14
C LYS A 19 -5.40 -0.04 -1.25
N LEU A 20 -4.83 -1.19 -0.93
CA LEU A 20 -4.23 -2.09 -1.91
C LEU A 20 -5.30 -2.75 -2.79
N LEU A 21 -6.46 -3.15 -2.24
CA LEU A 21 -7.59 -3.63 -3.05
C LEU A 21 -8.10 -2.56 -4.01
N GLN A 22 -8.15 -1.28 -3.59
CA GLN A 22 -8.55 -0.18 -4.48
C GLN A 22 -7.60 0.02 -5.67
N THR A 23 -6.35 -0.45 -5.60
CA THR A 23 -5.44 -0.40 -6.74
C THR A 23 -5.80 -1.40 -7.84
N GLY A 24 -6.63 -2.41 -7.53
CA GLY A 24 -7.00 -3.48 -8.46
C GLY A 24 -5.87 -4.47 -8.77
N LEU A 25 -4.70 -4.31 -8.15
CA LEU A 25 -3.54 -5.20 -8.35
C LEU A 25 -3.69 -6.54 -7.63
N PHE A 26 -4.50 -6.54 -6.58
CA PHE A 26 -4.74 -7.72 -5.76
C PHE A 26 -6.17 -8.19 -5.96
N PRO A 27 -6.39 -9.39 -6.54
CA PRO A 27 -7.72 -9.93 -6.76
C PRO A 27 -8.38 -10.41 -5.45
N ASP A 28 -7.58 -10.73 -4.43
CA ASP A 28 -8.06 -11.38 -3.21
C ASP A 28 -7.60 -10.65 -1.93
N ALA A 29 -8.58 -10.28 -1.11
CA ALA A 29 -8.34 -9.75 0.24
C ALA A 29 -7.66 -10.79 1.15
N SER A 30 -7.88 -12.08 0.88
CA SER A 30 -7.31 -13.20 1.63
C SER A 30 -5.79 -13.22 1.59
N VAL A 31 -5.20 -12.89 0.42
CA VAL A 31 -3.74 -12.82 0.24
C VAL A 31 -3.17 -11.65 1.07
N LEU A 32 -3.83 -10.49 1.00
CA LEU A 32 -3.45 -9.30 1.75
C LEU A 32 -3.65 -9.47 3.26
N GLN A 33 -4.57 -10.33 3.70
CA GLN A 33 -4.73 -10.67 5.11
C GLN A 33 -3.60 -11.53 5.66
N GLN A 34 -2.91 -12.31 4.82
CA GLN A 34 -1.74 -13.09 5.25
C GLN A 34 -0.51 -12.20 5.48
N TRP A 35 -0.47 -11.03 4.83
CA TRP A 35 0.64 -10.10 4.93
C TRP A 35 0.67 -9.34 6.26
N THR A 36 1.88 -8.99 6.70
CA THR A 36 2.07 -8.13 7.88
C THR A 36 1.80 -6.66 7.53
N VAL A 37 1.55 -5.85 8.56
CA VAL A 37 1.35 -4.40 8.39
C VAL A 37 2.55 -3.73 7.72
N ARG A 38 3.77 -4.26 7.92
CA ARG A 38 5.00 -3.75 7.29
C ARG A 38 5.01 -4.01 5.78
N GLU A 39 4.63 -5.21 5.35
CA GLU A 39 4.54 -5.57 3.93
C GLU A 39 3.44 -4.76 3.24
N LEU A 40 2.25 -4.71 3.85
CA LEU A 40 1.13 -3.90 3.34
C LEU A 40 1.50 -2.42 3.22
N ARG A 41 2.24 -1.88 4.21
CA ARG A 41 2.72 -0.51 4.18
C ARG A 41 3.80 -0.31 3.12
N HIS A 42 4.76 -1.23 3.01
CA HIS A 42 5.81 -1.17 2.00
C HIS A 42 5.21 -1.13 0.61
N GLU A 43 4.24 -2.00 0.32
CA GLU A 43 3.56 -2.04 -0.97
C GLU A 43 2.69 -0.81 -1.20
N TYR A 44 2.04 -0.28 -0.16
CA TYR A 44 1.33 0.99 -0.25
C TYR A 44 2.27 2.18 -0.52
N GLU A 45 3.48 2.18 0.04
CA GLU A 45 4.50 3.23 -0.19
C GLU A 45 5.21 3.06 -1.55
N GLN A 46 5.41 1.82 -2.01
CA GLN A 46 6.01 1.44 -3.30
C GLN A 46 5.04 1.60 -4.46
N HIS A 47 3.74 1.57 -4.21
CA HIS A 47 2.73 2.01 -5.15
C HIS A 47 2.44 3.49 -4.90
N PRO A 48 3.18 4.43 -5.55
CA PRO A 48 2.70 5.80 -5.61
C PRO A 48 1.36 5.73 -6.35
N LEU A 49 0.26 5.72 -5.60
CA LEU A 49 -1.12 5.93 -6.05
C LEU A 49 -1.04 6.94 -7.19
N GLN A 50 -1.12 6.47 -8.44
CA GLN A 50 -0.79 7.15 -9.70
C GLN A 50 -0.91 8.69 -9.68
N LYS A 51 -0.04 9.36 -8.94
CA LYS A 51 -0.01 10.81 -8.76
C LYS A 51 1.37 11.35 -9.05
N ASN A 52 2.09 10.66 -9.93
CA ASN A 52 3.18 11.28 -10.65
C ASN A 52 3.23 10.86 -12.11
N ARG A 53 2.07 10.89 -12.79
CA ARG A 53 2.04 11.12 -14.24
C ARG A 53 2.29 12.62 -14.53
N GLY A 54 3.38 13.17 -13.99
CA GLY A 54 3.65 14.60 -14.00
C GLY A 54 5.07 15.05 -13.63
N GLY A 55 6.06 14.16 -13.48
CA GLY A 55 7.37 14.58 -12.98
C GLY A 55 8.58 13.76 -13.40
N GLN A 56 8.50 12.97 -14.47
CA GLN A 56 9.70 12.38 -15.06
C GLN A 56 9.63 12.49 -16.58
N ARG A 57 9.65 13.73 -17.06
CA ARG A 57 10.06 14.02 -18.43
C ARG A 57 11.58 14.03 -18.46
N ASN A 58 12.11 12.95 -19.04
CA ASN A 58 13.28 12.93 -19.91
C ASN A 58 14.61 13.34 -19.26
N GLY A 59 15.22 12.37 -18.57
CA GLY A 59 16.67 12.21 -18.66
C GLY A 59 17.00 11.51 -19.98
N SER A 60 17.21 12.29 -21.04
CA SER A 60 17.83 11.83 -22.28
C SER A 60 18.18 13.05 -23.13
N GLU A 61 19.18 13.80 -22.69
CA GLU A 61 20.06 14.51 -23.62
C GLU A 61 21.19 13.54 -23.95
N SER A 62 21.07 12.99 -25.15
CA SER A 62 22.12 12.27 -25.86
C SER A 62 22.67 13.20 -26.94
N PHE A 63 24.00 13.25 -27.03
CA PHE A 63 24.88 13.93 -28.01
C PHE A 63 25.27 15.37 -27.75
#